data_AF-A0A8J9RZ95-F1
#
_entry.id   AF-A0A8J9RZ95-F1
#
_cell.length_a   1.000
_cell.length_b   1.000
_cell.length_c   1.000
_cell.angle_alpha   90.00
_cell.angle_beta   90.00
_cell.angle_gamma   90.00
#
_symmetry.space_group_name_H-M   'P 1'
#
loop_
_entity.id
_entity.type
_entity.pdbx_description
1 polymer ?
#
loop_
_entity_poly.entity_id
_entity_poly.type
_entity_poly.pdbx_seq_one_letter_code
_entity_poly.pdbx_strand_id
1 'polypeptide(L)'
;MSTASVDVANPLLQQEDLPKFASIQPTDLTPAVEDLLSKMNQDFDSFETKLTQASGSMEFDDVLPELERMQFGLGYAWGVAGHLNGVKNGDELRQAYEANQPKIVEAMSKFRQSKPVYDALSAIDEKIKSTDDASFALSQRRRAVESSLRSMTLGGVGLEGDDKKRFNEIKMKLASLSTTFSNNVLDETKAFSVTIEDGSKLEGVPDSAKAMWAQAHINSLKSKDGKEDEEVPEMDANKGPWRITLDMPSYIAVMSHLPDRALREQVYKASIQRASEQSNDKNNVPLLYEILKLKQETAKLLGFDNYAQLSLSSKMAPSVEAVRELSDLIAEKALPAAEKELAEITALAREKGGEEYSTENLDKLMPWDSTFWSERLKESKFNLTEEETRPFFALPSVLDGMFQLVERIFNIEVKKADGDAEVWNKDVSFFKVYDADSGKHIASFFLDPYSRPEDKRGGAWMDVCVGKSEAVQRDVPVAYLTCNGSPPVGSTPSLMTFREVETLFHEFGHGLQH
;
A
#
# COMPACT_ATOMS: atom_id res chain seq x y z
N MET A 1 37.08 15.96 -19.86
CA MET A 1 35.83 16.74 -19.89
C MET A 1 34.97 16.18 -21.01
N SER A 2 34.04 15.29 -20.66
CA SER A 2 32.92 14.93 -21.52
C SER A 2 31.71 15.32 -20.68
N THR A 3 31.09 16.44 -21.03
CA THR A 3 29.78 16.82 -20.50
C THR A 3 28.81 15.74 -20.98
N ALA A 4 28.42 14.83 -20.09
CA ALA A 4 27.30 13.92 -20.36
C ALA A 4 26.11 14.81 -20.72
N SER A 5 25.64 14.71 -21.96
CA SER A 5 24.36 15.27 -22.34
C SER A 5 23.31 14.58 -21.48
N VAL A 6 22.65 15.35 -20.62
CA VAL A 6 21.43 14.91 -19.92
C VAL A 6 20.52 14.32 -20.99
N ASP A 7 20.23 13.03 -20.91
CA ASP A 7 19.39 12.38 -21.90
C ASP A 7 17.95 12.81 -21.62
N VAL A 8 17.54 13.93 -22.23
CA VAL A 8 16.19 14.51 -22.13
C VAL A 8 15.10 13.52 -22.56
N ALA A 9 15.48 12.37 -23.14
CA ALA A 9 14.61 11.28 -23.50
C ALA A 9 14.11 10.43 -22.30
N ASN A 10 14.82 10.37 -21.16
CA ASN A 10 14.41 9.50 -20.05
C ASN A 10 13.13 10.03 -19.37
N PRO A 11 12.01 9.27 -19.37
CA PRO A 11 10.72 9.73 -18.86
C PRO A 11 10.71 10.01 -17.34
N LEU A 12 11.61 9.39 -16.56
CA LEU A 12 11.71 9.63 -15.10
C LEU A 12 12.43 10.96 -14.77
N LEU A 13 13.13 11.54 -15.75
CA LEU A 13 13.75 12.88 -15.64
C LEU A 13 12.80 14.00 -16.09
N GLN A 14 11.64 13.67 -16.68
CA GLN A 14 10.63 14.64 -17.12
C GLN A 14 9.64 14.93 -15.98
N GLN A 15 10.02 15.86 -15.11
CA GLN A 15 9.38 16.08 -13.80
C GLN A 15 8.53 17.36 -13.74
N GLU A 16 8.15 17.93 -14.89
CA GLU A 16 7.29 19.13 -14.98
C GLU A 16 5.80 18.77 -14.96
N ASP A 17 5.44 17.63 -15.55
CA ASP A 17 4.06 17.14 -15.65
C ASP A 17 3.83 15.94 -14.71
N LEU A 18 2.74 15.21 -14.96
CA LEU A 18 2.46 13.91 -14.35
C LEU A 18 3.40 12.82 -14.90
N PRO A 19 3.59 11.71 -14.15
CA PRO A 19 4.42 10.61 -14.63
C PRO A 19 3.93 10.04 -15.96
N LYS A 20 4.85 9.86 -16.91
CA LYS A 20 4.59 9.27 -18.23
C LYS A 20 4.60 7.75 -18.15
N PHE A 21 3.63 7.18 -17.44
CA PHE A 21 3.59 5.76 -17.09
C PHE A 21 3.63 4.78 -18.27
N ALA A 22 3.07 5.14 -19.43
CA ALA A 22 3.10 4.27 -20.60
C ALA A 22 4.50 4.27 -21.26
N SER A 23 5.26 5.34 -21.04
CA SER A 23 6.61 5.52 -21.60
C SER A 23 7.72 4.93 -20.72
N ILE A 24 7.48 4.72 -19.42
CA ILE A 24 8.50 4.24 -18.47
C ILE A 24 8.78 2.75 -18.65
N GLN A 25 10.06 2.42 -18.82
CA GLN A 25 10.57 1.05 -18.84
C GLN A 25 11.49 0.77 -17.64
N PRO A 26 11.60 -0.49 -17.18
CA PRO A 26 12.54 -0.86 -16.11
C PRO A 26 13.99 -0.42 -16.36
N THR A 27 14.41 -0.41 -17.63
CA THR A 27 15.76 0.01 -18.06
C THR A 27 16.02 1.50 -17.85
N ASP A 28 14.98 2.33 -17.71
CA ASP A 28 15.12 3.78 -17.51
C ASP A 28 15.50 4.13 -16.07
N LEU A 29 15.28 3.22 -15.12
CA LEU A 29 15.42 3.49 -13.69
C LEU A 29 16.86 3.76 -13.26
N THR A 30 17.80 2.89 -13.65
CA THR A 30 19.20 3.04 -13.24
C THR A 30 19.84 4.33 -13.76
N PRO A 31 19.72 4.66 -15.07
CA PRO A 31 20.26 5.93 -15.58
C PRO A 31 19.63 7.15 -14.90
N ALA A 32 18.30 7.17 -14.72
CA ALA A 32 17.62 8.29 -14.07
C ALA A 32 18.09 8.49 -12.62
N VAL A 33 18.19 7.40 -11.86
CA VAL A 33 18.66 7.44 -10.47
C VAL A 33 20.10 7.95 -10.39
N GLU A 34 20.99 7.48 -11.26
CA GLU A 34 22.40 7.92 -11.26
C GLU A 34 22.56 9.40 -11.59
N ASP A 35 21.82 9.90 -12.58
CA ASP A 35 21.82 11.31 -12.96
C ASP A 35 21.29 12.21 -11.82
N LEU A 36 20.14 11.83 -11.24
CA LEU A 36 19.52 12.57 -10.14
C LEU A 36 20.40 12.56 -8.89
N LEU A 37 21.03 11.43 -8.57
CA LEU A 37 21.96 11.32 -7.44
C LEU A 37 23.20 12.20 -7.64
N SER A 38 23.77 12.21 -8.85
CA SER A 38 24.94 13.04 -9.16
C SER A 38 24.65 14.52 -8.93
N LYS A 39 23.52 15.02 -9.48
CA LYS A 39 23.07 16.40 -9.29
C LYS A 39 22.78 16.71 -7.82
N MET A 40 21.95 15.89 -7.18
CA MET A 40 21.53 16.09 -5.79
C MET A 40 22.73 16.11 -4.82
N ASN A 41 23.72 15.24 -5.03
CA ASN A 41 24.91 15.21 -4.18
C ASN A 41 25.75 16.49 -4.33
N GLN A 42 25.95 16.98 -5.56
CA GLN A 42 26.69 18.23 -5.81
C GLN A 42 25.99 19.45 -5.19
N ASP A 43 24.66 19.52 -5.37
CA ASP A 43 23.84 20.59 -4.82
C ASP A 43 23.89 20.53 -3.27
N PHE A 44 23.81 19.33 -2.68
CA PHE A 44 23.86 19.15 -1.24
C PHE A 44 25.23 19.46 -0.61
N ASP A 45 26.33 19.06 -1.23
CA ASP A 45 27.68 19.39 -0.72
C ASP A 45 27.93 20.91 -0.70
N SER A 46 27.45 21.60 -1.73
CA SER A 46 27.49 23.06 -1.81
C SER A 46 26.63 23.70 -0.71
N PHE A 47 25.45 23.11 -0.46
CA PHE A 47 24.53 23.56 0.57
C PHE A 47 25.10 23.39 1.99
N GLU A 48 25.70 22.23 2.33
CA GLU A 48 26.34 22.01 3.63
C GLU A 48 27.49 23.01 3.89
N THR A 49 28.24 23.35 2.84
CA THR A 49 29.28 24.38 2.91
C THR A 49 28.67 25.75 3.23
N LYS A 50 27.59 26.13 2.55
CA LYS A 50 26.86 27.38 2.79
C LYS A 50 26.33 27.46 4.23
N LEU A 51 25.72 26.39 4.74
CA LEU A 51 25.19 26.32 6.11
C LEU A 51 26.30 26.51 7.15
N THR A 52 27.43 25.84 6.96
CA THR A 52 28.58 25.92 7.87
C THR A 52 29.16 27.34 7.92
N GLN A 53 29.27 28.01 6.77
CA GLN A 53 29.78 29.38 6.66
C GLN A 53 28.83 30.42 7.27
N ALA A 54 27.51 30.19 7.20
CA ALA A 54 26.51 31.12 7.71
C ALA A 54 26.45 31.19 9.25
N SER A 55 27.05 30.23 9.96
CA SER A 55 27.22 30.25 11.43
C SER A 55 25.93 30.56 12.21
N GLY A 56 24.81 29.93 11.83
CA GLY A 56 23.51 30.09 12.51
C GLY A 56 22.68 31.32 12.08
N SER A 57 23.14 32.08 11.09
CA SER A 57 22.38 33.21 10.53
C SER A 57 21.26 32.79 9.54
N MET A 58 21.20 31.52 9.15
CA MET A 58 20.15 31.02 8.24
C MET A 58 18.75 31.13 8.86
N GLU A 59 17.77 31.36 8.00
CA GLU A 59 16.35 31.35 8.33
C GLU A 59 15.66 30.12 7.75
N PHE A 60 14.40 29.90 8.13
CA PHE A 60 13.59 28.76 7.64
C PHE A 60 13.64 28.61 6.12
N ASP A 61 13.46 29.72 5.41
CA ASP A 61 13.35 29.78 3.95
C ASP A 61 14.68 29.48 3.24
N ASP A 62 15.81 29.58 3.96
CA ASP A 62 17.14 29.22 3.45
C ASP A 62 17.45 27.72 3.59
N VAL A 63 16.64 26.97 4.36
CA VAL A 63 16.97 25.59 4.75
C VAL A 63 15.98 24.55 4.22
N LEU A 64 14.75 24.53 4.73
CA LEU A 64 13.81 23.45 4.41
C LEU A 64 13.33 23.49 2.96
N PRO A 65 12.96 24.65 2.38
CA PRO A 65 12.60 24.71 0.96
C PRO A 65 13.75 24.28 0.03
N GLU A 66 15.01 24.62 0.36
CA GLU A 66 16.15 24.19 -0.44
C GLU A 66 16.38 22.68 -0.35
N LEU A 67 16.27 22.10 0.84
CA LEU A 67 16.32 20.65 1.04
C LEU A 67 15.23 19.92 0.26
N GLU A 68 14.03 20.47 0.21
CA GLU A 68 12.91 19.91 -0.54
C GLU A 68 13.19 19.94 -2.05
N ARG A 69 13.66 21.07 -2.59
CA ARG A 69 14.03 21.18 -4.02
C ARG A 69 15.12 20.18 -4.41
N MET A 70 16.14 20.01 -3.58
CA MET A 70 17.22 19.06 -3.84
C MET A 70 16.73 17.60 -3.86
N GLN A 71 15.81 17.25 -2.95
CA GLN A 71 15.30 15.88 -2.83
C GLN A 71 14.20 15.55 -3.83
N PHE A 72 13.48 16.56 -4.34
CA PHE A 72 12.28 16.38 -5.17
C PHE A 72 12.52 15.46 -6.35
N GLY A 73 13.57 15.69 -7.14
CA GLY A 73 13.76 14.92 -8.36
C GLY A 73 13.99 13.43 -8.10
N LEU A 74 14.81 13.10 -7.11
CA LEU A 74 15.03 11.71 -6.72
C LEU A 74 13.78 11.09 -6.09
N GLY A 75 13.07 11.85 -5.25
CA GLY A 75 11.83 11.43 -4.61
C GLY A 75 10.72 11.13 -5.62
N TYR A 76 10.58 11.96 -6.65
CA TYR A 76 9.64 11.76 -7.75
C TYR A 76 9.93 10.47 -8.52
N ALA A 77 11.15 10.31 -9.02
CA ALA A 77 11.52 9.12 -9.81
C ALA A 77 11.40 7.83 -9.00
N TRP A 78 11.84 7.86 -7.73
CA TRP A 78 11.75 6.70 -6.85
C TRP A 78 10.31 6.40 -6.41
N GLY A 79 9.48 7.42 -6.19
CA GLY A 79 8.05 7.26 -5.91
C GLY A 79 7.32 6.59 -7.07
N VAL A 80 7.57 7.03 -8.30
CA VAL A 80 7.02 6.40 -9.52
C VAL A 80 7.48 4.94 -9.66
N ALA A 81 8.77 4.67 -9.46
CA ALA A 81 9.30 3.31 -9.52
C ALA A 81 8.72 2.41 -8.41
N GLY A 82 8.58 2.93 -7.19
CA GLY A 82 7.98 2.24 -6.05
C GLY A 82 6.50 1.94 -6.27
N HIS A 83 5.76 2.88 -6.86
CA HIS A 83 4.37 2.70 -7.24
C HIS A 83 4.24 1.58 -8.28
N LEU A 84 4.98 1.66 -9.40
CA LEU A 84 5.01 0.61 -10.43
C LEU A 84 5.42 -0.75 -9.85
N ASN A 85 6.38 -0.80 -8.93
CA ASN A 85 6.77 -2.05 -8.26
C ASN A 85 5.65 -2.64 -7.40
N GLY A 86 4.66 -1.84 -6.98
CA GLY A 86 3.46 -2.28 -6.26
C GLY A 86 2.28 -2.68 -7.14
N VAL A 87 2.16 -2.12 -8.36
CA VAL A 87 0.98 -2.31 -9.22
C VAL A 87 1.26 -2.96 -10.58
N LYS A 88 2.52 -3.06 -10.99
CA LYS A 88 2.99 -3.62 -12.27
C LYS A 88 4.31 -4.37 -12.06
N ASN A 89 4.35 -5.15 -10.98
CA ASN A 89 5.50 -5.91 -10.53
C ASN A 89 5.83 -7.05 -11.50
N GLY A 90 7.08 -7.07 -11.98
CA GLY A 90 7.63 -8.10 -12.87
C GLY A 90 9.14 -8.25 -12.66
N ASP A 91 9.74 -9.27 -13.26
CA ASP A 91 11.14 -9.65 -13.00
C ASP A 91 12.12 -8.52 -13.37
N GLU A 92 11.94 -7.87 -14.53
CA GLU A 92 12.80 -6.77 -14.97
C GLU A 92 12.69 -5.56 -14.04
N LEU A 93 11.47 -5.21 -13.62
CA LEU A 93 11.24 -4.10 -12.70
C LEU A 93 11.80 -4.39 -11.30
N ARG A 94 11.63 -5.62 -10.79
CA ARG A 94 12.21 -6.05 -9.52
C ARG A 94 13.73 -5.92 -9.56
N GLN A 95 14.37 -6.44 -10.60
CA GLN A 95 15.81 -6.38 -10.76
C GLN A 95 16.31 -4.92 -10.80
N ALA A 96 15.65 -4.07 -11.59
CA ALA A 96 15.99 -2.66 -11.67
C ALA A 96 15.79 -1.93 -10.32
N TYR A 97 14.68 -2.19 -9.63
CA TYR A 97 14.36 -1.60 -8.34
C TYR A 97 15.36 -2.02 -7.26
N GLU A 98 15.65 -3.32 -7.16
CA GLU A 98 16.61 -3.88 -6.19
C GLU A 98 18.05 -3.40 -6.44
N ALA A 99 18.45 -3.23 -7.69
CA ALA A 99 19.77 -2.70 -8.05
C ALA A 99 19.98 -1.23 -7.62
N ASN A 100 18.90 -0.45 -7.53
CA ASN A 100 18.95 0.97 -7.19
C ASN A 100 18.58 1.27 -5.74
N GLN A 101 17.80 0.42 -5.06
CA GLN A 101 17.40 0.61 -3.67
C GLN A 101 18.58 0.93 -2.72
N PRO A 102 19.74 0.26 -2.79
CA PRO A 102 20.91 0.62 -1.99
C PRO A 102 21.34 2.08 -2.15
N LYS A 103 21.40 2.58 -3.40
CA LYS A 103 21.81 3.95 -3.71
C LYS A 103 20.84 4.98 -3.11
N ILE A 104 19.55 4.68 -3.16
CA ILE A 104 18.50 5.54 -2.58
C ILE A 104 18.61 5.60 -1.06
N VAL A 105 18.79 4.45 -0.39
CA VAL A 105 18.91 4.40 1.07
C VAL A 105 20.15 5.16 1.55
N GLU A 106 21.28 5.02 0.86
CA GLU A 106 22.50 5.76 1.15
C GLU A 106 22.28 7.27 1.00
N ALA A 107 21.69 7.69 -0.12
CA ALA A 107 21.46 9.10 -0.40
C ALA A 107 20.52 9.76 0.62
N MET A 108 19.41 9.11 0.96
CA MET A 108 18.48 9.60 1.99
C MET A 108 19.12 9.64 3.38
N SER A 109 20.06 8.74 3.68
CA SER A 109 20.80 8.75 4.94
C SER A 109 21.73 9.96 5.03
N LYS A 110 22.32 10.39 3.91
CA LYS A 110 23.18 11.59 3.84
C LYS A 110 22.46 12.84 4.37
N PHE A 111 21.24 13.11 3.88
CA PHE A 111 20.43 14.24 4.35
C PHE A 111 20.08 14.11 5.82
N ARG A 112 19.57 12.95 6.25
CA ARG A 112 19.12 12.73 7.62
C ARG A 112 20.24 12.79 8.66
N GLN A 113 21.47 12.56 8.24
CA GLN A 113 22.65 12.51 9.12
C GLN A 113 23.60 13.70 8.94
N SER A 114 23.17 14.75 8.23
CA SER A 114 23.94 15.98 8.06
C SER A 114 23.92 16.82 9.34
N LYS A 115 25.09 16.94 9.99
CA LYS A 115 25.25 17.83 11.15
C LYS A 115 25.01 19.30 10.80
N PRO A 116 25.55 19.85 9.69
CA PRO A 116 25.29 21.25 9.31
C PRO A 116 23.79 21.57 9.18
N VAL A 117 23.01 20.67 8.59
CA VAL A 117 21.55 20.84 8.49
C VAL A 117 20.89 20.78 9.86
N TYR A 118 21.28 19.83 10.70
CA TYR A 118 20.71 19.68 12.05
C TYR A 118 20.98 20.90 12.92
N ASP A 119 22.20 21.43 12.88
CA ASP A 119 22.60 22.60 13.65
C ASP A 119 21.86 23.85 13.17
N ALA A 120 21.70 24.02 11.85
CA ALA A 120 20.93 25.13 11.27
C ALA A 120 19.45 25.06 11.69
N LEU A 121 18.82 23.88 11.61
CA LEU A 121 17.43 23.68 12.05
C LEU A 121 17.27 23.87 13.56
N SER A 122 18.26 23.46 14.36
CA SER A 122 18.24 23.65 15.82
C SER A 122 18.31 25.14 16.17
N ALA A 123 19.15 25.92 15.48
CA ALA A 123 19.19 27.37 15.65
C ALA A 123 17.87 28.04 15.25
N ILE A 124 17.24 27.59 14.15
CA ILE A 124 15.93 28.08 13.73
C ILE A 124 14.86 27.74 14.78
N ASP A 125 14.86 26.53 15.32
CA ASP A 125 13.92 26.10 16.36
C ASP A 125 14.01 26.97 17.63
N GLU A 126 15.23 27.28 18.08
CA GLU A 126 15.46 28.18 19.22
C GLU A 126 14.98 29.62 18.95
N LYS A 127 15.19 30.15 17.73
CA LYS A 127 14.62 31.45 17.30
C LYS A 127 13.08 31.41 17.33
N ILE A 128 12.47 30.36 16.81
CA ILE A 128 11.01 30.19 16.77
C ILE A 128 10.42 30.08 18.19
N LYS A 129 11.09 29.38 19.11
CA LYS A 129 10.66 29.21 20.51
C LYS A 129 10.80 30.48 21.34
N SER A 130 11.77 31.33 21.01
CA SER A 130 11.99 32.62 21.68
C SER A 130 11.10 33.75 21.15
N THR A 131 10.26 33.47 20.15
CA THR A 131 9.33 34.45 19.57
C THR A 131 7.91 34.24 20.12
N ASP A 132 7.24 35.33 20.52
CA ASP A 132 5.85 35.33 21.02
C ASP A 132 4.78 35.34 19.90
N ASP A 133 5.15 35.08 18.65
CA ASP A 133 4.22 35.02 17.52
C ASP A 133 3.43 33.70 17.52
N ALA A 134 2.10 33.81 17.50
CA ALA A 134 1.16 32.69 17.46
C ALA A 134 0.48 32.55 16.10
N SER A 135 1.02 33.17 15.04
CA SER A 135 0.49 33.08 13.69
C SER A 135 0.45 31.63 13.19
N PHE A 136 -0.57 31.31 12.39
CA PHE A 136 -0.72 30.00 11.78
C PHE A 136 0.52 29.64 10.93
N ALA A 137 1.03 30.60 10.15
CA ALA A 137 2.23 30.43 9.34
C ALA A 137 3.46 30.03 10.19
N LEU A 138 3.68 30.69 11.34
CA LEU A 138 4.78 30.30 12.24
C LEU A 138 4.55 28.93 12.87
N SER A 139 3.30 28.57 13.20
CA SER A 139 2.97 27.24 13.73
C SER A 139 3.29 26.12 12.74
N GLN A 140 3.06 26.33 11.44
CA GLN A 140 3.40 25.38 10.38
C GLN A 140 4.92 25.23 10.24
N ARG A 141 5.66 26.34 10.25
CA ARG A 141 7.13 26.34 10.21
C ARG A 141 7.71 25.63 11.43
N ARG A 142 7.21 25.92 12.63
CA ARG A 142 7.59 25.22 13.87
C ARG A 142 7.41 23.72 13.74
N ARG A 143 6.23 23.29 13.28
CA ARG A 143 5.92 21.86 13.11
C ARG A 143 6.85 21.17 12.11
N ALA A 144 7.18 21.84 11.01
CA ALA A 144 8.11 21.32 10.00
C ALA A 144 9.53 21.18 10.57
N VAL A 145 10.03 22.20 11.29
CA VAL A 145 11.36 22.16 11.93
C VAL A 145 11.43 21.06 13.00
N GLU A 146 10.47 20.99 13.93
CA GLU A 146 10.41 19.96 14.96
C GLU A 146 10.36 18.55 14.36
N SER A 147 9.58 18.37 13.29
CA SER A 147 9.45 17.08 12.63
C SER A 147 10.74 16.69 11.91
N SER A 148 11.44 17.65 11.29
CA SER A 148 12.75 17.43 10.65
C SER A 148 13.82 17.08 11.68
N LEU A 149 13.94 17.84 12.78
CA LEU A 149 14.87 17.56 13.88
C LEU A 149 14.63 16.15 14.45
N ARG A 150 13.38 15.80 14.76
CA ARG A 150 13.03 14.45 15.21
C ARG A 150 13.44 13.40 14.17
N SER A 151 13.15 13.63 12.89
CA SER A 151 13.46 12.67 11.82
C SER A 151 14.97 12.47 11.63
N MET A 152 15.78 13.51 11.81
CA MET A 152 17.25 13.43 11.78
C MET A 152 17.81 12.71 13.01
N THR A 153 17.28 12.99 14.20
CA THR A 153 17.64 12.27 15.44
C THR A 153 17.34 10.77 15.31
N LEU A 154 16.14 10.42 14.86
CA LEU A 154 15.77 9.03 14.58
C LEU A 154 16.49 8.44 13.34
N GLY A 155 17.06 9.32 12.51
CA GLY A 155 17.94 8.98 11.39
C GLY A 155 19.40 8.76 11.80
N GLY A 156 19.74 8.90 13.09
CA GLY A 156 21.07 8.65 13.62
C GLY A 156 22.06 9.80 13.42
N VAL A 157 21.60 11.05 13.26
CA VAL A 157 22.49 12.22 13.10
C VAL A 157 23.48 12.40 14.26
N GLY A 158 23.07 12.00 15.47
CA GLY A 158 23.90 12.05 16.68
C GLY A 158 24.88 10.87 16.84
N LEU A 159 24.85 9.86 15.95
CA LEU A 159 25.75 8.73 16.01
C LEU A 159 27.11 9.07 15.38
N GLU A 160 28.19 8.49 15.92
CA GLU A 160 29.56 8.68 15.44
C GLU A 160 30.28 7.34 15.29
N GLY A 161 31.41 7.34 14.57
CA GLY A 161 32.30 6.19 14.45
C GLY A 161 31.60 4.89 14.03
N ASP A 162 31.90 3.82 14.76
CA ASP A 162 31.39 2.46 14.49
C ASP A 162 29.87 2.36 14.63
N ASP A 163 29.26 3.10 15.55
CA ASP A 163 27.80 3.10 15.76
C ASP A 163 27.06 3.67 14.55
N LYS A 164 27.57 4.77 13.97
CA LYS A 164 27.00 5.34 12.74
C LYS A 164 27.14 4.38 11.56
N LYS A 165 28.32 3.77 11.41
CA LYS A 165 28.56 2.77 10.36
C LYS A 165 27.60 1.60 10.49
N ARG A 166 27.48 1.04 11.70
CA ARG A 166 26.60 -0.08 11.98
C ARG A 166 25.13 0.26 11.76
N PHE A 167 24.70 1.44 12.19
CA PHE A 167 23.35 1.94 11.93
C PHE A 167 23.04 1.94 10.43
N ASN A 168 23.95 2.47 9.60
CA ASN A 168 23.76 2.52 8.15
C ASN A 168 23.71 1.11 7.52
N GLU A 169 24.60 0.19 7.93
CA GLU A 169 24.54 -1.21 7.50
C GLU A 169 23.19 -1.87 7.84
N ILE A 170 22.65 -1.60 9.04
CA ILE A 170 21.34 -2.08 9.46
C ILE A 170 20.22 -1.52 8.58
N LYS A 171 20.23 -0.21 8.28
CA LYS A 171 19.22 0.43 7.43
C LYS A 171 19.20 -0.19 6.02
N MET A 172 20.37 -0.42 5.44
CA MET A 172 20.53 -1.07 4.14
C MET A 172 19.98 -2.50 4.16
N LYS A 173 20.33 -3.28 5.19
CA LYS A 173 19.87 -4.65 5.32
C LYS A 173 18.36 -4.74 5.54
N LEU A 174 17.79 -3.87 6.38
CA LEU A 174 16.35 -3.82 6.61
C LEU A 174 15.56 -3.47 5.34
N ALA A 175 16.07 -2.56 4.51
CA ALA A 175 15.44 -2.22 3.23
C ALA A 175 15.39 -3.43 2.29
N SER A 176 16.54 -4.10 2.10
CA SER A 176 16.63 -5.31 1.29
C SER A 176 15.73 -6.44 1.81
N LEU A 177 15.75 -6.72 3.12
CA LEU A 177 14.91 -7.75 3.73
C LEU A 177 13.41 -7.46 3.55
N SER A 178 13.01 -6.18 3.61
CA SER A 178 11.60 -5.78 3.43
C SER A 178 11.13 -5.98 1.98
N THR A 179 12.00 -5.70 1.01
CA THR A 179 11.75 -5.97 -0.42
C THR A 179 11.59 -7.47 -0.65
N THR A 180 12.54 -8.29 -0.19
CA THR A 180 12.48 -9.75 -0.31
C THR A 180 11.24 -10.33 0.37
N PHE A 181 10.91 -9.86 1.58
CA PHE A 181 9.71 -10.29 2.29
C PHE A 181 8.44 -10.07 1.44
N SER A 182 8.30 -8.87 0.86
CA SER A 182 7.13 -8.49 0.08
C SER A 182 7.04 -9.29 -1.24
N ASN A 183 8.17 -9.48 -1.92
CA ASN A 183 8.25 -10.29 -3.14
C ASN A 183 7.86 -11.75 -2.86
N ASN A 184 8.36 -12.34 -1.77
CA ASN A 184 8.02 -13.70 -1.37
C ASN A 184 6.51 -13.87 -1.11
N VAL A 185 5.86 -12.92 -0.41
CA VAL A 185 4.42 -12.96 -0.16
C VAL A 185 3.61 -12.90 -1.47
N LEU A 186 4.00 -12.00 -2.37
CA LEU A 186 3.35 -11.86 -3.67
C LEU A 186 3.51 -13.14 -4.50
N ASP A 187 4.71 -13.70 -4.53
CA ASP A 187 5.00 -14.90 -5.31
C ASP A 187 4.30 -16.15 -4.78
N GLU A 188 4.20 -16.32 -3.47
CA GLU A 188 3.45 -17.44 -2.86
C GLU A 188 1.94 -17.27 -3.03
N THR A 189 1.45 -16.02 -3.10
CA THR A 189 0.06 -15.75 -3.46
C THR A 189 -0.22 -16.14 -4.93
N LYS A 190 0.72 -15.86 -5.85
CA LYS A 190 0.63 -16.26 -7.27
C LYS A 190 0.74 -17.77 -7.49
N ALA A 191 1.60 -18.44 -6.71
CA ALA A 191 1.94 -19.85 -6.91
C ALA A 191 0.77 -20.81 -6.66
N PHE A 192 -0.12 -20.47 -5.72
CA PHE A 192 -1.25 -21.33 -5.40
C PHE A 192 -2.39 -21.20 -6.41
N SER A 193 -2.92 -22.34 -6.83
CA SER A 193 -4.26 -22.39 -7.42
C SER A 193 -4.87 -23.77 -7.31
N VAL A 194 -6.20 -23.82 -7.31
CA VAL A 194 -6.98 -25.05 -7.47
C VAL A 194 -7.95 -24.85 -8.61
N THR A 195 -7.97 -25.76 -9.58
CA THR A 195 -8.95 -25.76 -10.65
C THR A 195 -10.04 -26.78 -10.35
N ILE A 196 -11.29 -26.34 -10.38
CA ILE A 196 -12.48 -27.18 -10.24
C ILE A 196 -13.08 -27.36 -11.62
N GLU A 197 -13.32 -28.59 -12.02
CA GLU A 197 -14.00 -28.96 -13.27
C GLU A 197 -15.41 -29.50 -13.02
N ASP A 198 -15.64 -30.08 -11.84
CA ASP A 198 -16.91 -30.66 -11.43
C ASP A 198 -17.81 -29.60 -10.79
N GLY A 199 -18.82 -29.15 -11.53
CA GLY A 199 -19.77 -28.12 -11.08
C GLY A 199 -20.61 -28.53 -9.88
N SER A 200 -20.75 -29.82 -9.58
CA SER A 200 -21.49 -30.27 -8.38
C SER A 200 -20.83 -29.82 -7.08
N LYS A 201 -19.51 -29.57 -7.10
CA LYS A 201 -18.76 -29.03 -5.95
C LYS A 201 -19.05 -27.55 -5.67
N LEU A 202 -19.75 -26.86 -6.57
CA LEU A 202 -20.08 -25.44 -6.48
C LEU A 202 -21.57 -25.18 -6.27
N GLU A 203 -22.36 -26.21 -5.94
CA GLU A 203 -23.76 -26.04 -5.55
C GLU A 203 -23.87 -25.06 -4.36
N GLY A 204 -24.74 -24.06 -4.44
CA GLY A 204 -24.89 -23.05 -3.40
C GLY A 204 -23.81 -21.94 -3.37
N VAL A 205 -22.78 -22.03 -4.22
CA VAL A 205 -21.84 -20.90 -4.42
C VAL A 205 -22.53 -19.79 -5.24
N PRO A 206 -22.38 -18.51 -4.85
CA PRO A 206 -22.89 -17.38 -5.62
C PRO A 206 -22.35 -17.34 -7.05
N ASP A 207 -23.17 -16.85 -7.98
CA ASP A 207 -22.80 -16.77 -9.39
C ASP A 207 -21.67 -15.77 -9.61
N SER A 208 -21.61 -14.67 -8.84
CA SER A 208 -20.49 -13.73 -8.85
C SER A 208 -19.14 -14.41 -8.57
N ALA A 209 -19.08 -15.30 -7.58
CA ALA A 209 -17.86 -16.03 -7.23
C ALA A 209 -17.44 -17.03 -8.32
N LYS A 210 -18.42 -17.78 -8.88
CA LYS A 210 -18.16 -18.68 -10.02
C LYS A 210 -17.64 -17.91 -11.22
N ALA A 211 -18.26 -16.79 -11.54
CA ALA A 211 -17.88 -15.99 -12.70
C ALA A 211 -16.48 -15.38 -12.54
N MET A 212 -16.13 -14.93 -11.33
CA MET A 212 -14.77 -14.50 -10.99
C MET A 212 -13.74 -15.64 -11.15
N TRP A 213 -14.01 -16.84 -10.64
CA TRP A 213 -13.08 -17.97 -10.77
C TRP A 213 -12.96 -18.49 -12.21
N ALA A 214 -14.03 -18.43 -13.00
CA ALA A 214 -13.98 -18.73 -14.43
C ALA A 214 -13.11 -17.71 -15.18
N GLN A 215 -13.28 -16.41 -14.87
CA GLN A 215 -12.42 -15.35 -15.42
C GLN A 215 -10.95 -15.52 -15.01
N ALA A 216 -10.68 -15.90 -13.76
CA ALA A 216 -9.33 -16.20 -13.28
C ALA A 216 -8.71 -17.39 -14.04
N HIS A 217 -9.52 -18.38 -14.43
CA HIS A 217 -9.06 -19.47 -15.28
C HIS A 217 -8.67 -18.96 -16.67
N ILE A 218 -9.54 -18.18 -17.32
CA ILE A 218 -9.27 -17.53 -18.62
C ILE A 218 -7.97 -16.72 -18.59
N ASN A 219 -7.79 -15.88 -17.56
CA ASN A 219 -6.59 -15.04 -17.45
C ASN A 219 -5.31 -15.89 -17.31
N SER A 220 -5.40 -17.03 -16.61
CA SER A 220 -4.26 -17.95 -16.46
C SER A 220 -3.86 -18.68 -17.75
N LEU A 221 -4.78 -18.77 -18.73
CA LEU A 221 -4.47 -19.30 -20.06
C LEU A 221 -3.72 -18.24 -20.89
N LYS A 222 -4.19 -16.99 -20.87
CA LYS A 222 -3.54 -15.86 -21.58
C LYS A 222 -2.09 -15.64 -21.15
N SER A 223 -1.82 -15.76 -19.84
CA SER A 223 -0.49 -15.52 -19.29
C SER A 223 0.53 -16.63 -19.56
N LYS A 224 0.09 -17.86 -19.90
CA LYS A 224 0.99 -18.98 -20.19
C LYS A 224 1.62 -18.94 -21.58
N ASP A 225 0.94 -18.34 -22.55
CA ASP A 225 1.37 -18.35 -23.95
C ASP A 225 2.04 -17.06 -24.42
N GLY A 226 2.13 -16.03 -23.56
CA GLY A 226 2.70 -14.73 -23.93
C GLY A 226 1.93 -14.02 -25.06
N LYS A 227 0.69 -14.45 -25.32
CA LYS A 227 -0.18 -13.95 -26.37
C LYS A 227 -1.38 -13.27 -25.72
N GLU A 228 -1.27 -11.96 -25.52
CA GLU A 228 -2.39 -11.13 -25.03
C GLU A 228 -3.55 -11.06 -26.04
N ASP A 229 -3.30 -11.41 -27.30
CA ASP A 229 -4.20 -11.21 -28.45
C ASP A 229 -4.91 -12.48 -28.99
N GLU A 230 -4.75 -13.66 -28.39
CA GLU A 230 -5.53 -14.84 -28.83
C GLU A 230 -6.98 -14.78 -28.29
N GLU A 231 -7.95 -15.05 -29.17
CA GLU A 231 -9.36 -15.24 -28.81
C GLU A 231 -9.48 -16.41 -27.82
N VAL A 232 -9.52 -16.09 -26.53
CA VAL A 232 -9.85 -17.08 -25.51
C VAL A 232 -11.33 -17.40 -25.66
N PRO A 233 -11.72 -18.69 -25.73
CA PRO A 233 -13.12 -19.07 -25.86
C PRO A 233 -13.95 -18.45 -24.74
N GLU A 234 -15.11 -17.93 -25.12
CA GLU A 234 -16.13 -17.44 -24.20
C GLU A 234 -16.52 -18.61 -23.28
N MET A 235 -16.10 -18.56 -22.01
CA MET A 235 -16.42 -19.60 -21.04
C MET A 235 -17.75 -19.27 -20.36
N ASP A 236 -18.62 -20.27 -20.30
CA ASP A 236 -19.82 -20.20 -19.48
C ASP A 236 -19.41 -20.32 -18.01
N ALA A 237 -19.55 -19.22 -17.26
CA ALA A 237 -19.26 -19.14 -15.83
C ALA A 237 -19.98 -20.22 -15.00
N ASN A 238 -21.06 -20.81 -15.51
CA ASN A 238 -21.80 -21.88 -14.84
C ASN A 238 -21.34 -23.30 -15.23
N LYS A 239 -20.43 -23.44 -16.20
CA LYS A 239 -19.90 -24.73 -16.66
C LYS A 239 -18.42 -24.95 -16.33
N GLY A 240 -17.71 -23.89 -15.91
CA GLY A 240 -16.31 -23.95 -15.56
C GLY A 240 -15.41 -24.16 -16.77
N PRO A 241 -14.12 -24.51 -16.56
CA PRO A 241 -13.47 -24.71 -15.27
C PRO A 241 -13.35 -23.43 -14.42
N TRP A 242 -13.24 -23.59 -13.09
CA TRP A 242 -13.12 -22.50 -12.12
C TRP A 242 -11.77 -22.54 -11.43
N ARG A 243 -10.99 -21.46 -11.53
CA ARG A 243 -9.68 -21.35 -10.91
C ARG A 243 -9.74 -20.52 -9.63
N ILE A 244 -9.57 -21.18 -8.49
CA ILE A 244 -9.44 -20.56 -7.18
C ILE A 244 -7.99 -20.14 -6.92
N THR A 245 -7.82 -18.93 -6.40
CA THR A 245 -6.55 -18.27 -6.02
C THR A 245 -6.57 -17.76 -4.59
N LEU A 246 -5.42 -17.26 -4.12
CA LEU A 246 -5.26 -16.66 -2.78
C LEU A 246 -5.36 -15.14 -2.73
N ASP A 247 -5.66 -14.46 -3.85
CA ASP A 247 -6.03 -13.04 -3.77
C ASP A 247 -7.34 -12.89 -3.00
N MET A 248 -7.46 -11.77 -2.27
CA MET A 248 -8.47 -11.63 -1.22
C MET A 248 -9.92 -11.84 -1.69
N PRO A 249 -10.35 -11.33 -2.86
CA PRO A 249 -11.70 -11.61 -3.37
C PRO A 249 -11.97 -13.12 -3.53
N SER A 250 -11.06 -13.85 -4.17
CA SER A 250 -11.17 -15.31 -4.32
C SER A 250 -11.16 -16.03 -2.98
N TYR A 251 -10.21 -15.72 -2.10
CA TYR A 251 -10.10 -16.34 -0.78
C TYR A 251 -11.36 -16.14 0.07
N ILE A 252 -11.88 -14.91 0.14
CA ILE A 252 -13.09 -14.59 0.92
C ILE A 252 -14.30 -15.35 0.36
N ALA A 253 -14.45 -15.42 -0.97
CA ALA A 253 -15.54 -16.16 -1.59
C ALA A 253 -15.51 -17.66 -1.23
N VAL A 254 -14.33 -18.28 -1.20
CA VAL A 254 -14.19 -19.68 -0.75
C VAL A 254 -14.60 -19.82 0.71
N MET A 255 -14.04 -18.99 1.61
CA MET A 255 -14.29 -19.10 3.05
C MET A 255 -15.75 -18.82 3.41
N SER A 256 -16.47 -18.01 2.63
CA SER A 256 -17.83 -17.57 2.94
C SER A 256 -18.91 -18.44 2.30
N HIS A 257 -18.63 -19.05 1.14
CA HIS A 257 -19.69 -19.64 0.31
C HIS A 257 -19.42 -21.06 -0.18
N LEU A 258 -18.18 -21.54 -0.20
CA LEU A 258 -17.90 -22.87 -0.73
C LEU A 258 -18.39 -23.95 0.26
N PRO A 259 -19.34 -24.84 -0.10
CA PRO A 259 -19.84 -25.84 0.86
C PRO A 259 -18.84 -26.96 1.15
N ASP A 260 -17.97 -27.30 0.18
CA ASP A 260 -16.94 -28.33 0.33
C ASP A 260 -15.93 -27.92 1.43
N ARG A 261 -16.09 -28.52 2.61
CA ARG A 261 -15.27 -28.23 3.79
C ARG A 261 -13.81 -28.60 3.60
N ALA A 262 -13.51 -29.69 2.91
CA ALA A 262 -12.14 -30.12 2.66
C ALA A 262 -11.41 -29.13 1.75
N LEU A 263 -12.10 -28.59 0.75
CA LEU A 263 -11.54 -27.57 -0.11
C LEU A 263 -11.40 -26.21 0.62
N ARG A 264 -12.34 -25.83 1.51
CA ARG A 264 -12.13 -24.68 2.40
C ARG A 264 -10.90 -24.87 3.29
N GLU A 265 -10.70 -26.05 3.88
CA GLU A 265 -9.51 -26.36 4.67
C GLU A 265 -8.23 -26.23 3.85
N GLN A 266 -8.21 -26.78 2.63
CA GLN A 266 -7.06 -26.69 1.71
C GLN A 266 -6.69 -25.24 1.41
N VAL A 267 -7.68 -24.41 1.02
CA VAL A 267 -7.46 -23.00 0.67
C VAL A 267 -7.08 -22.18 1.91
N TYR A 268 -7.70 -22.44 3.05
CA TYR A 268 -7.33 -21.81 4.33
C TYR A 268 -5.87 -22.08 4.69
N LYS A 269 -5.46 -23.36 4.69
CA LYS A 269 -4.08 -23.77 5.00
C LYS A 269 -3.08 -23.14 4.05
N ALA A 270 -3.37 -23.17 2.74
CA ALA A 270 -2.53 -22.52 1.75
C ALA A 270 -2.37 -21.01 2.03
N SER A 271 -3.46 -20.32 2.40
CA SER A 271 -3.43 -18.89 2.73
C SER A 271 -2.58 -18.55 3.96
N ILE A 272 -2.72 -19.31 5.06
CA ILE A 272 -1.98 -19.06 6.31
C ILE A 272 -0.52 -19.53 6.25
N GLN A 273 -0.18 -20.41 5.30
CA GLN A 273 1.17 -20.92 5.09
C GLN A 273 1.97 -20.14 4.03
N ARG A 274 1.39 -19.09 3.43
CA ARG A 274 2.09 -18.26 2.44
C ARG A 274 3.41 -17.73 2.99
N ALA A 275 4.48 -17.95 2.21
CA ALA A 275 5.83 -17.51 2.53
C ALA A 275 6.31 -17.95 3.93
N SER A 276 5.91 -19.14 4.37
CA SER A 276 6.27 -19.72 5.68
C SER A 276 7.37 -20.79 5.54
N GLU A 277 7.67 -21.54 6.61
CA GLU A 277 8.52 -22.73 6.53
C GLU A 277 8.01 -23.83 5.59
N GLN A 278 6.75 -23.75 5.13
CA GLN A 278 6.18 -24.65 4.14
C GLN A 278 6.50 -24.25 2.70
N SER A 279 6.93 -23.01 2.48
CA SER A 279 7.41 -22.52 1.18
C SER A 279 8.85 -22.96 1.00
N ASN A 280 9.20 -23.46 -0.19
CA ASN A 280 10.57 -23.90 -0.50
C ASN A 280 11.55 -22.72 -0.44
N ASP A 281 11.63 -21.94 -1.53
CA ASP A 281 12.64 -20.88 -1.67
C ASP A 281 12.16 -19.51 -1.14
N LYS A 282 10.86 -19.37 -0.85
CA LYS A 282 10.19 -18.11 -0.49
C LYS A 282 9.80 -18.05 0.99
N ASN A 283 10.62 -18.62 1.86
CA ASN A 283 10.37 -18.65 3.31
C ASN A 283 10.76 -17.31 3.98
N ASN A 284 9.78 -16.63 4.58
CA ASN A 284 9.98 -15.36 5.29
C ASN A 284 10.32 -15.51 6.78
N VAL A 285 10.24 -16.70 7.38
CA VAL A 285 10.51 -16.89 8.82
C VAL A 285 11.95 -16.47 9.20
N PRO A 286 13.01 -16.88 8.48
CA PRO A 286 14.36 -16.40 8.77
C PRO A 286 14.52 -14.88 8.58
N LEU A 287 13.84 -14.31 7.57
CA LEU A 287 13.87 -12.87 7.32
C LEU A 287 13.25 -12.10 8.48
N LEU A 288 12.12 -12.59 9.03
CA LEU A 288 11.46 -11.98 10.18
C LEU A 288 12.36 -11.95 11.42
N TYR A 289 13.03 -13.05 11.75
CA TYR A 289 13.96 -13.08 12.88
C TYR A 289 15.10 -12.06 12.71
N GLU A 290 15.68 -11.97 11.52
CA GLU A 290 16.73 -10.99 11.23
C GLU A 290 16.18 -9.56 11.28
N ILE A 291 15.00 -9.29 10.73
CA ILE A 291 14.34 -7.98 10.83
C ILE A 291 14.12 -7.58 12.29
N LEU A 292 13.61 -8.48 13.14
CA LEU A 292 13.36 -8.20 14.55
C LEU A 292 14.66 -7.93 15.31
N LYS A 293 15.71 -8.73 15.06
CA LYS A 293 17.04 -8.52 15.64
C LYS A 293 17.62 -7.16 15.26
N LEU A 294 17.60 -6.83 13.97
CA LEU A 294 18.11 -5.56 13.43
C LEU A 294 17.29 -4.36 13.94
N LYS A 295 15.97 -4.50 14.06
CA LYS A 295 15.10 -3.48 14.69
C LYS A 295 15.43 -3.25 16.16
N GLN A 296 15.67 -4.32 16.91
CA GLN A 296 16.09 -4.22 18.31
C GLN A 296 17.48 -3.58 18.45
N GLU A 297 18.41 -3.90 17.56
CA GLU A 297 19.73 -3.27 17.53
C GLU A 297 19.65 -1.78 17.18
N THR A 298 18.82 -1.41 16.20
CA THR A 298 18.52 -0.01 15.83
C THR A 298 17.99 0.77 17.03
N ALA A 299 17.06 0.19 17.79
CA ALA A 299 16.50 0.83 18.98
C ALA A 299 17.58 1.13 20.02
N LYS A 300 18.47 0.16 20.30
CA LYS A 300 19.57 0.33 21.25
C LYS A 300 20.57 1.39 20.81
N LEU A 301 20.95 1.41 19.53
CA LEU A 301 21.84 2.44 18.98
C LEU A 301 21.26 3.84 19.17
N LEU A 302 19.93 3.99 19.04
CA LEU A 302 19.24 5.27 19.24
C LEU A 302 18.83 5.54 20.69
N GLY A 303 19.25 4.72 21.65
CA GLY A 303 18.99 4.93 23.08
C GLY A 303 17.61 4.51 23.57
N PHE A 304 16.89 3.67 22.82
CA PHE A 304 15.60 3.09 23.23
C PHE A 304 15.78 1.63 23.71
N ASP A 305 14.95 1.20 24.66
CA ASP A 305 15.00 -0.18 25.19
C ASP A 305 14.55 -1.20 24.15
N ASN A 306 13.59 -0.82 23.29
CA ASN A 306 13.00 -1.68 22.29
C ASN A 306 12.46 -0.88 21.09
N TYR A 307 12.18 -1.59 20.00
CA TYR A 307 11.72 -0.96 18.76
C TYR A 307 10.31 -0.35 18.87
N ALA A 308 9.47 -0.80 19.82
CA ALA A 308 8.14 -0.22 20.00
C ALA A 308 8.23 1.21 20.56
N GLN A 309 9.10 1.45 21.56
CA GLN A 309 9.38 2.80 22.05
C GLN A 309 9.94 3.70 20.94
N LEU A 310 10.90 3.20 20.15
CA LEU A 310 11.43 3.92 18.98
C LEU A 310 10.31 4.27 17.99
N SER A 311 9.44 3.31 17.67
CA SER A 311 8.29 3.51 16.78
C SER A 311 7.30 4.56 17.30
N LEU A 312 7.07 4.60 18.61
CA LEU A 312 6.13 5.52 19.27
C LEU A 312 6.65 6.95 19.40
N SER A 313 7.97 7.17 19.35
CA SER A 313 8.57 8.52 19.42
C SER A 313 8.06 9.52 18.36
N SER A 314 7.43 9.02 17.29
CA SER A 314 6.82 9.80 16.20
C SER A 314 5.30 9.66 16.10
N LYS A 315 4.65 8.99 17.07
CA LYS A 315 3.19 8.71 17.08
C LYS A 315 2.50 9.45 18.22
N MET A 316 1.16 9.48 18.18
CA MET A 316 0.34 10.14 19.21
C MET A 316 0.29 9.36 20.53
N ALA A 317 0.35 8.02 20.46
CA ALA A 317 0.28 7.18 21.65
C ALA A 317 1.50 7.45 22.54
N PRO A 318 1.29 7.77 23.84
CA PRO A 318 2.35 8.34 24.68
C PRO A 318 3.36 7.30 25.19
N SER A 319 3.00 6.00 25.20
CA SER A 319 3.86 4.93 25.70
C SER A 319 3.43 3.57 25.17
N VAL A 320 4.29 2.55 25.33
CA VAL A 320 3.96 1.15 25.00
C VAL A 320 2.84 0.64 25.90
N GLU A 321 2.84 1.06 27.17
CA GLU A 321 1.85 0.73 28.18
C GLU A 321 0.46 1.25 27.78
N ALA A 322 0.35 2.50 27.31
CA ALA A 322 -0.92 3.07 26.86
C ALA A 322 -1.50 2.30 25.65
N VAL A 323 -0.65 1.81 24.74
CA VAL A 323 -1.09 0.96 23.62
C VAL A 323 -1.60 -0.39 24.12
N ARG A 324 -0.93 -1.00 25.11
CA ARG A 324 -1.37 -2.26 25.73
C ARG A 324 -2.69 -2.08 26.47
N GLU A 325 -2.82 -1.04 27.29
CA GLU A 325 -4.05 -0.74 28.04
C GLU A 325 -5.25 -0.58 27.11
N LEU A 326 -5.10 0.14 25.99
CA LEU A 326 -6.17 0.26 25.00
C LEU A 326 -6.48 -1.09 24.34
N SER A 327 -5.46 -1.89 24.01
CA SER A 327 -5.64 -3.20 23.38
C SER A 327 -6.34 -4.20 24.32
N ASP A 328 -5.94 -4.22 25.59
CA ASP A 328 -6.51 -5.07 26.63
C ASP A 328 -7.96 -4.66 26.92
N LEU A 329 -8.24 -3.34 26.96
CA LEU A 329 -9.61 -2.84 27.10
C LEU A 329 -10.50 -3.30 25.94
N ILE A 330 -10.01 -3.19 24.69
CA ILE A 330 -10.76 -3.66 23.51
C ILE A 330 -10.99 -5.17 23.61
N ALA A 331 -9.98 -5.95 23.96
CA ALA A 331 -10.09 -7.40 24.11
C ALA A 331 -11.10 -7.79 25.21
N GLU A 332 -11.04 -7.15 26.37
CA GLU A 332 -11.97 -7.37 27.48
C GLU A 332 -13.42 -7.09 27.07
N LYS A 333 -13.68 -6.02 26.30
CA LYS A 333 -15.03 -5.67 25.86
C LYS A 333 -15.52 -6.49 24.66
N ALA A 334 -14.63 -6.93 23.78
CA ALA A 334 -14.98 -7.68 22.59
C ALA A 334 -15.16 -9.19 22.85
N LEU A 335 -14.39 -9.78 23.78
CA LEU A 335 -14.37 -11.22 24.02
C LEU A 335 -15.75 -11.82 24.33
N PRO A 336 -16.59 -11.24 25.21
CA PRO A 336 -17.91 -11.82 25.49
C PRO A 336 -18.84 -11.87 24.27
N ALA A 337 -18.74 -10.88 23.36
CA ALA A 337 -19.49 -10.88 22.12
C ALA A 337 -18.96 -11.96 21.17
N ALA A 338 -17.63 -12.07 21.02
CA ALA A 338 -17.00 -13.09 20.18
C ALA A 338 -17.32 -14.52 20.65
N GLU A 339 -17.32 -14.79 21.96
CA GLU A 339 -17.71 -16.09 22.52
C GLU A 339 -19.17 -16.42 22.23
N LYS A 340 -20.06 -15.43 22.36
CA LYS A 340 -21.48 -15.59 22.01
C LYS A 340 -21.66 -15.89 20.52
N GLU A 341 -21.00 -15.14 19.65
CA GLU A 341 -21.08 -15.33 18.21
C GLU A 341 -20.52 -16.70 17.78
N LEU A 342 -19.40 -17.12 18.38
CA LEU A 342 -18.84 -18.46 18.16
C LEU A 342 -19.82 -19.57 18.60
N ALA A 343 -20.50 -19.40 19.73
CA ALA A 343 -21.52 -20.33 20.19
C ALA A 343 -22.72 -20.39 19.24
N GLU A 344 -23.17 -19.24 18.73
CA GLU A 344 -24.28 -19.15 17.77
C GLU A 344 -23.95 -19.83 16.44
N ILE A 345 -22.77 -19.57 15.85
CA ILE A 345 -22.37 -20.25 14.61
C ILE A 345 -22.10 -21.73 14.83
N THR A 346 -21.62 -22.13 16.01
CA THR A 346 -21.44 -23.54 16.36
C THR A 346 -22.79 -24.24 16.43
N ALA A 347 -23.79 -23.66 17.10
CA ALA A 347 -25.13 -24.23 17.18
C ALA A 347 -25.77 -24.37 15.78
N LEU A 348 -25.64 -23.35 14.95
CA LEU A 348 -26.13 -23.40 13.56
C LEU A 348 -25.43 -24.50 12.75
N ALA A 349 -24.11 -24.64 12.90
CA ALA A 349 -23.35 -25.70 12.24
C ALA A 349 -23.81 -27.10 12.70
N ARG A 350 -24.08 -27.30 13.99
CA ARG A 350 -24.62 -28.57 14.50
C ARG A 350 -26.00 -28.88 13.93
N GLU A 351 -26.84 -27.86 13.78
CA GLU A 351 -28.20 -28.02 13.28
C GLU A 351 -28.23 -28.32 11.77
N LYS A 352 -27.43 -27.60 10.98
CA LYS A 352 -27.55 -27.59 9.51
C LYS A 352 -26.39 -28.22 8.75
N GLY A 353 -25.27 -28.49 9.42
CA GLY A 353 -24.04 -29.00 8.78
C GLY A 353 -24.03 -30.51 8.53
N GLY A 354 -25.02 -31.23 9.04
CA GLY A 354 -25.08 -32.69 8.92
C GLY A 354 -24.01 -33.40 9.75
N GLU A 355 -23.73 -34.66 9.38
CA GLU A 355 -22.91 -35.57 10.19
C GLU A 355 -21.46 -35.09 10.36
N GLU A 356 -20.89 -34.39 9.37
CA GLU A 356 -19.53 -33.82 9.45
C GLU A 356 -19.40 -32.79 10.59
N TYR A 357 -20.48 -32.09 10.91
CA TYR A 357 -20.57 -31.14 12.01
C TYR A 357 -21.27 -31.74 13.23
N SER A 358 -21.43 -33.06 13.36
CA SER A 358 -21.95 -33.66 14.57
C SER A 358 -20.92 -33.57 15.71
N THR A 359 -21.39 -33.58 16.96
CA THR A 359 -20.49 -33.62 18.13
C THR A 359 -19.64 -34.88 18.18
N GLU A 360 -20.02 -35.94 17.45
CA GLU A 360 -19.25 -37.18 17.34
C GLU A 360 -18.04 -37.02 16.40
N ASN A 361 -18.21 -36.28 15.29
CA ASN A 361 -17.15 -36.13 14.27
C ASN A 361 -16.30 -34.87 14.42
N LEU A 362 -16.81 -33.84 15.08
CA LEU A 362 -16.10 -32.57 15.24
C LEU A 362 -16.30 -32.03 16.66
N ASP A 363 -15.25 -31.96 17.47
CA ASP A 363 -15.34 -31.37 18.82
C ASP A 363 -15.63 -29.86 18.75
N LYS A 364 -14.87 -29.15 17.91
CA LYS A 364 -14.96 -27.69 17.75
C LYS A 364 -14.86 -27.29 16.29
N LEU A 365 -15.54 -26.21 15.94
CA LEU A 365 -15.35 -25.58 14.62
C LEU A 365 -13.87 -25.24 14.42
N MET A 366 -13.39 -25.50 13.21
CA MET A 366 -12.03 -25.14 12.81
C MET A 366 -12.03 -23.74 12.19
N PRO A 367 -10.87 -23.06 12.09
CA PRO A 367 -10.81 -21.72 11.52
C PRO A 367 -11.40 -21.58 10.10
N TRP A 368 -11.35 -22.64 9.29
CA TRP A 368 -11.95 -22.70 7.95
C TRP A 368 -13.46 -22.95 7.93
N ASP A 369 -14.08 -23.11 9.11
CA ASP A 369 -15.53 -23.24 9.28
C ASP A 369 -16.19 -21.91 9.72
N SER A 370 -15.45 -21.05 10.43
CA SER A 370 -16.03 -19.88 11.10
C SER A 370 -16.70 -18.91 10.12
N THR A 371 -16.00 -18.48 9.07
CA THR A 371 -16.54 -17.52 8.08
C THR A 371 -17.77 -18.07 7.36
N PHE A 372 -17.74 -19.33 6.96
CA PHE A 372 -18.85 -19.99 6.26
C PHE A 372 -20.12 -19.97 7.12
N TRP A 373 -20.01 -20.40 8.38
CA TRP A 373 -21.16 -20.42 9.29
C TRP A 373 -21.59 -19.04 9.78
N SER A 374 -20.67 -18.07 9.89
CA SER A 374 -21.02 -16.67 10.11
C SER A 374 -21.89 -16.13 8.98
N GLU A 375 -21.58 -16.44 7.73
CA GLU A 375 -22.39 -16.00 6.58
C GLU A 375 -23.76 -16.68 6.59
N ARG A 376 -23.83 -18.01 6.85
CA ARG A 376 -25.13 -18.71 7.00
C ARG A 376 -25.98 -18.12 8.14
N LEU A 377 -25.35 -17.73 9.25
CA LEU A 377 -26.02 -17.11 10.39
C LEU A 377 -26.57 -15.73 10.02
N LYS A 378 -25.78 -14.90 9.33
CA LYS A 378 -26.19 -13.59 8.85
C LYS A 378 -27.38 -13.70 7.90
N GLU A 379 -27.32 -14.59 6.92
CA GLU A 379 -28.44 -14.86 6.01
C GLU A 379 -29.70 -15.28 6.76
N SER A 380 -29.58 -16.21 7.70
CA SER A 380 -30.73 -16.68 8.48
C SER A 380 -31.31 -15.61 9.41
N LYS A 381 -30.49 -14.71 9.95
CA LYS A 381 -30.93 -13.66 10.88
C LYS A 381 -31.57 -12.47 10.16
N PHE A 382 -31.02 -12.09 9.02
CA PHE A 382 -31.42 -10.87 8.30
C PHE A 382 -32.24 -11.14 7.05
N ASN A 383 -32.37 -12.40 6.64
CA ASN A 383 -33.01 -12.81 5.38
C ASN A 383 -32.46 -12.01 4.19
N LEU A 384 -31.13 -11.91 4.15
CA LEU A 384 -30.37 -11.13 3.17
C LEU A 384 -29.05 -11.84 2.88
N THR A 385 -28.76 -12.05 1.61
CA THR A 385 -27.47 -12.56 1.14
C THR A 385 -26.62 -11.41 0.59
N GLU A 386 -25.30 -11.55 0.66
CA GLU A 386 -24.38 -10.58 0.02
C GLU A 386 -24.62 -10.49 -1.50
N GLU A 387 -24.91 -11.62 -2.15
CA GLU A 387 -25.17 -11.70 -3.59
C GLU A 387 -26.38 -10.85 -4.01
N GLU A 388 -27.45 -10.82 -3.22
CA GLU A 388 -28.63 -9.98 -3.49
C GLU A 388 -28.31 -8.48 -3.44
N THR A 389 -27.28 -8.08 -2.67
CA THR A 389 -26.91 -6.67 -2.52
C THR A 389 -25.92 -6.19 -3.58
N ARG A 390 -25.10 -7.08 -4.15
CA ARG A 390 -24.06 -6.71 -5.14
C ARG A 390 -24.57 -5.90 -6.34
N PRO A 391 -25.73 -6.20 -6.95
CA PRO A 391 -26.25 -5.41 -8.07
C PRO A 391 -26.51 -3.93 -7.75
N PHE A 392 -26.68 -3.58 -6.47
CA PHE A 392 -26.88 -2.20 -6.03
C PHE A 392 -25.57 -1.42 -5.83
N PHE A 393 -24.42 -2.11 -5.86
CA PHE A 393 -23.09 -1.54 -5.63
C PHE A 393 -22.18 -1.72 -6.86
N ALA A 394 -22.68 -1.35 -8.04
CA ALA A 394 -21.82 -1.23 -9.23
C ALA A 394 -20.82 -0.09 -9.03
N LEU A 395 -19.53 -0.31 -9.31
CA LEU A 395 -18.46 0.67 -9.10
C LEU A 395 -18.79 2.07 -9.66
N PRO A 396 -19.32 2.24 -10.89
CA PRO A 396 -19.72 3.55 -11.39
C PRO A 396 -20.74 4.27 -10.49
N SER A 397 -21.78 3.56 -10.05
CA SER A 397 -22.81 4.11 -9.16
C SER A 397 -22.25 4.45 -7.77
N VAL A 398 -21.31 3.64 -7.26
CA VAL A 398 -20.62 3.89 -5.99
C VAL A 398 -19.77 5.16 -6.08
N LEU A 399 -19.01 5.32 -7.17
CA LEU A 399 -18.23 6.53 -7.43
C LEU A 399 -19.12 7.77 -7.54
N ASP A 400 -20.22 7.69 -8.29
CA ASP A 400 -21.18 8.79 -8.42
C ASP A 400 -21.74 9.22 -7.04
N GLY A 401 -22.14 8.24 -6.21
CA GLY A 401 -22.63 8.51 -4.86
C GLY A 401 -21.56 9.10 -3.93
N MET A 402 -20.32 8.61 -4.03
CA MET A 402 -19.17 9.13 -3.28
C MET A 402 -18.84 10.57 -3.69
N PHE A 403 -18.86 10.88 -4.99
CA PHE A 403 -18.59 12.22 -5.51
C PHE A 403 -19.68 13.22 -5.11
N GLN A 404 -20.96 12.83 -5.19
CA GLN A 404 -22.07 13.65 -4.67
C GLN A 404 -21.99 13.86 -3.15
N LEU A 405 -21.42 12.93 -2.39
CA LEU A 405 -21.20 13.12 -0.97
C LEU A 405 -20.15 14.21 -0.71
N VAL A 406 -19.00 14.15 -1.39
CA VAL A 406 -17.92 15.12 -1.15
C VAL A 406 -18.19 16.49 -1.76
N GLU A 407 -18.98 16.56 -2.82
CA GLU A 407 -19.55 17.83 -3.29
C GLU A 407 -20.37 18.49 -2.18
N ARG A 408 -21.26 17.74 -1.52
CA ARG A 408 -22.10 18.29 -0.44
C ARG A 408 -21.32 18.67 0.83
N ILE A 409 -20.27 17.92 1.17
CA ILE A 409 -19.52 18.13 2.43
C ILE A 409 -18.41 19.18 2.25
N PHE A 410 -17.68 19.13 1.14
CA PHE A 410 -16.46 19.90 0.92
C PHE A 410 -16.57 20.93 -0.20
N ASN A 411 -17.71 21.01 -0.90
CA ASN A 411 -17.92 21.92 -2.02
C ASN A 411 -16.88 21.72 -3.14
N ILE A 412 -16.58 20.46 -3.46
CA ILE A 412 -15.65 20.06 -4.53
C ILE A 412 -16.38 19.26 -5.61
N GLU A 413 -16.00 19.48 -6.87
CA GLU A 413 -16.53 18.76 -8.02
C GLU A 413 -15.46 17.79 -8.56
N VAL A 414 -15.78 16.50 -8.63
CA VAL A 414 -14.87 15.47 -9.18
C VAL A 414 -15.29 15.15 -10.61
N LYS A 415 -14.36 15.29 -11.56
CA LYS A 415 -14.57 15.00 -12.97
C LYS A 415 -13.63 13.91 -13.44
N LYS A 416 -14.19 12.92 -14.14
CA LYS A 416 -13.41 11.93 -14.87
C LYS A 416 -12.63 12.62 -16.00
N ALA A 417 -11.34 12.30 -16.11
CA ALA A 417 -10.38 12.95 -16.98
C ALA A 417 -9.43 11.93 -17.65
N ASP A 418 -9.93 10.73 -17.95
CA ASP A 418 -9.17 9.71 -18.67
C ASP A 418 -8.62 10.28 -19.99
N GLY A 419 -7.35 10.02 -20.28
CA GLY A 419 -6.64 10.58 -21.44
C GLY A 419 -5.83 11.84 -21.14
N ASP A 420 -6.10 12.54 -20.03
CA ASP A 420 -5.30 13.70 -19.62
C ASP A 420 -3.98 13.29 -18.93
N ALA A 421 -3.87 12.03 -18.49
CA ALA A 421 -2.68 11.45 -17.86
C ALA A 421 -2.39 10.07 -18.45
N GLU A 422 -1.11 9.73 -18.61
CA GLU A 422 -0.71 8.35 -18.92
C GLU A 422 -1.03 7.44 -17.73
N VAL A 423 -1.32 6.16 -18.01
CA VAL A 423 -1.66 5.16 -16.98
C VAL A 423 -0.83 3.89 -17.18
N TRP A 424 -0.61 3.15 -16.10
CA TRP A 424 0.17 1.90 -16.12
C TRP A 424 -0.63 0.67 -16.54
N ASN A 425 -1.96 0.75 -16.46
CA ASN A 425 -2.90 -0.32 -16.80
C ASN A 425 -4.21 0.30 -17.33
N LYS A 426 -4.88 -0.40 -18.25
CA LYS A 426 -6.12 0.06 -18.91
C LYS A 426 -7.32 0.25 -17.96
N ASP A 427 -7.29 -0.42 -16.81
CA ASP A 427 -8.37 -0.37 -15.82
C ASP A 427 -8.21 0.81 -14.85
N VAL A 428 -7.12 1.59 -14.99
CA VAL A 428 -6.86 2.78 -14.19
C VAL A 428 -7.67 3.95 -14.75
N SER A 429 -8.44 4.60 -13.89
CA SER A 429 -9.13 5.85 -14.22
C SER A 429 -8.41 7.05 -13.61
N PHE A 430 -8.46 8.20 -14.29
CA PHE A 430 -7.91 9.45 -13.80
C PHE A 430 -9.01 10.48 -13.56
N PHE A 431 -8.91 11.21 -12.46
CA PHE A 431 -9.90 12.20 -12.04
C PHE A 431 -9.24 13.52 -11.67
N LYS A 432 -9.91 14.62 -12.01
CA LYS A 432 -9.57 15.98 -11.57
C LYS A 432 -10.61 16.47 -10.58
N VAL A 433 -10.15 17.17 -9.57
CA VAL A 433 -10.97 17.75 -8.50
C VAL A 433 -10.94 19.27 -8.62
N TYR A 434 -12.11 19.88 -8.66
CA TYR A 434 -12.29 21.30 -8.81
C TYR A 434 -12.94 21.89 -7.55
N ASP A 435 -12.52 23.08 -7.16
CA ASP A 435 -13.29 23.91 -6.23
C ASP A 435 -14.59 24.33 -6.93
N ALA A 436 -15.75 24.01 -6.34
CA ALA A 436 -17.03 24.21 -7.01
C ALA A 436 -17.40 25.69 -7.18
N ASP A 437 -16.93 26.57 -6.29
CA ASP A 437 -17.23 28.01 -6.34
C ASP A 437 -16.43 28.74 -7.41
N SER A 438 -15.12 28.50 -7.47
CA SER A 438 -14.20 29.18 -8.38
C SER A 438 -13.99 28.45 -9.71
N GLY A 439 -14.32 27.15 -9.78
CA GLY A 439 -13.99 26.27 -10.90
C GLY A 439 -12.49 25.98 -11.03
N LYS A 440 -11.67 26.33 -10.02
CA LYS A 440 -10.23 26.10 -10.03
C LYS A 440 -9.92 24.62 -9.87
N HIS A 441 -9.02 24.07 -10.69
CA HIS A 441 -8.44 22.74 -10.49
C HIS A 441 -7.55 22.75 -9.24
N ILE A 442 -7.90 21.94 -8.24
CA ILE A 442 -7.24 21.94 -6.92
C ILE A 442 -6.51 20.64 -6.59
N ALA A 443 -6.90 19.50 -7.17
CA ALA A 443 -6.23 18.21 -6.96
C ALA A 443 -6.54 17.24 -8.10
N SER A 444 -5.83 16.12 -8.16
CA SER A 444 -6.17 14.99 -9.03
C SER A 444 -5.92 13.66 -8.33
N PHE A 445 -6.47 12.57 -8.85
CA PHE A 445 -6.09 11.23 -8.40
C PHE A 445 -6.25 10.18 -9.48
N PHE A 446 -5.45 9.12 -9.38
CA PHE A 446 -5.62 7.88 -10.12
C PHE A 446 -6.40 6.87 -9.26
N LEU A 447 -7.23 6.04 -9.89
CA LEU A 447 -7.91 4.92 -9.26
C LEU A 447 -7.54 3.63 -9.98
N ASP A 448 -6.87 2.68 -9.30
CA ASP A 448 -6.62 1.30 -9.75
C ASP A 448 -7.44 0.34 -8.87
N PRO A 449 -8.69 0.02 -9.26
CA PRO A 449 -9.69 -0.54 -8.33
C PRO A 449 -9.64 -2.07 -8.17
N TYR A 450 -9.08 -2.80 -9.13
CA TYR A 450 -9.31 -4.25 -9.25
C TYR A 450 -8.15 -5.10 -8.75
N SER A 451 -8.48 -6.32 -8.30
CA SER A 451 -7.53 -7.38 -8.02
C SER A 451 -6.81 -7.81 -9.30
N ARG A 452 -5.48 -7.86 -9.25
CA ARG A 452 -4.61 -8.26 -10.37
C ARG A 452 -3.37 -9.01 -9.85
N PRO A 453 -3.55 -10.21 -9.25
CA PRO A 453 -2.51 -10.85 -8.45
C PRO A 453 -1.25 -11.24 -9.24
N GLU A 454 -1.31 -11.27 -10.57
CA GLU A 454 -0.17 -11.54 -11.46
C GLU A 454 0.92 -10.47 -11.42
N ASP A 455 0.61 -9.23 -11.06
CA ASP A 455 1.57 -8.12 -11.04
C ASP A 455 1.28 -7.04 -9.98
N LYS A 456 0.16 -7.13 -9.23
CA LYS A 456 -0.23 -6.15 -8.22
C LYS A 456 -0.22 -6.75 -6.81
N ARG A 457 0.33 -6.01 -5.85
CA ARG A 457 0.29 -6.41 -4.43
C ARG A 457 -1.14 -6.37 -3.89
N GLY A 458 -1.45 -7.28 -2.97
CA GLY A 458 -2.76 -7.34 -2.31
C GLY A 458 -3.02 -6.18 -1.33
N GLY A 459 -4.27 -6.07 -0.88
CA GLY A 459 -4.72 -5.06 0.08
C GLY A 459 -5.38 -3.85 -0.59
N ALA A 460 -5.48 -2.74 0.13
CA ALA A 460 -5.85 -1.43 -0.40
C ALA A 460 -4.94 -0.39 0.24
N TRP A 461 -4.63 0.67 -0.51
CA TRP A 461 -3.80 1.76 -0.02
C TRP A 461 -3.98 3.03 -0.87
N MET A 462 -3.73 4.15 -0.22
CA MET A 462 -3.45 5.44 -0.84
C MET A 462 -1.94 5.67 -0.84
N ASP A 463 -1.42 6.27 -1.91
CA ASP A 463 -0.04 6.73 -1.98
C ASP A 463 0.06 8.07 -2.72
N VAL A 464 1.19 8.75 -2.57
CA VAL A 464 1.42 10.08 -3.17
C VAL A 464 2.02 9.93 -4.56
N CYS A 465 1.37 10.49 -5.57
CA CYS A 465 1.94 10.67 -6.90
C CYS A 465 2.78 11.94 -6.96
N VAL A 466 2.16 13.07 -6.66
CA VAL A 466 2.79 14.38 -6.56
C VAL A 466 2.26 15.07 -5.30
N GLY A 467 3.17 15.50 -4.43
CA GLY A 467 2.83 16.26 -3.23
C GLY A 467 2.62 17.74 -3.52
N LYS A 468 1.74 18.39 -2.76
CA LYS A 468 1.62 19.85 -2.78
C LYS A 468 2.87 20.48 -2.14
N SER A 469 3.51 21.39 -2.84
CA SER A 469 4.74 22.04 -2.39
C SER A 469 4.92 23.42 -3.02
N GLU A 470 5.08 24.44 -2.17
CA GLU A 470 5.46 25.77 -2.61
C GLU A 470 6.92 25.81 -3.08
N ALA A 471 7.81 25.04 -2.44
CA ALA A 471 9.24 25.04 -2.72
C ALA A 471 9.56 24.62 -4.16
N VAL A 472 8.81 23.65 -4.70
CA VAL A 472 8.94 23.17 -6.08
C VAL A 472 7.80 23.61 -6.99
N GLN A 473 7.00 24.60 -6.58
CA GLN A 473 5.91 25.18 -7.38
C GLN A 473 4.87 24.15 -7.85
N ARG A 474 4.48 23.24 -6.95
CA ARG A 474 3.46 22.20 -7.17
C ARG A 474 2.24 22.48 -6.31
N ASP A 475 1.28 23.23 -6.86
CA ASP A 475 0.07 23.62 -6.11
C ASP A 475 -1.08 22.61 -6.18
N VAL A 476 -1.03 21.68 -7.14
CA VAL A 476 -2.05 20.65 -7.38
C VAL A 476 -1.50 19.29 -6.96
N PRO A 477 -1.87 18.77 -5.76
CA PRO A 477 -1.50 17.43 -5.35
C PRO A 477 -2.18 16.36 -6.20
N VAL A 478 -1.51 15.21 -6.32
CA VAL A 478 -1.98 14.05 -7.07
C VAL A 478 -1.80 12.80 -6.22
N ALA A 479 -2.88 12.02 -6.04
CA ALA A 479 -2.88 10.79 -5.27
C ALA A 479 -3.02 9.54 -6.16
N TYR A 480 -2.50 8.41 -5.68
CA TYR A 480 -2.89 7.08 -6.15
C TYR A 480 -3.88 6.48 -5.16
N LEU A 481 -5.05 6.05 -5.63
CA LEU A 481 -6.00 5.24 -4.87
C LEU A 481 -5.98 3.83 -5.44
N THR A 482 -5.55 2.87 -4.64
CA THR A 482 -5.41 1.49 -5.10
C THR A 482 -6.22 0.55 -4.23
N CYS A 483 -7.12 -0.21 -4.85
CA CYS A 483 -7.90 -1.27 -4.21
C CYS A 483 -7.61 -2.61 -4.89
N ASN A 484 -8.04 -3.71 -4.29
CA ASN A 484 -8.05 -5.03 -4.92
C ASN A 484 -9.47 -5.62 -4.91
N GLY A 485 -10.44 -4.85 -5.40
CA GLY A 485 -11.83 -5.27 -5.49
C GLY A 485 -12.07 -6.28 -6.62
N SER A 486 -13.25 -6.88 -6.61
CA SER A 486 -13.72 -7.84 -7.59
C SER A 486 -13.67 -7.23 -9.01
N PRO A 487 -12.94 -7.83 -9.97
CA PRO A 487 -12.88 -7.30 -11.33
C PRO A 487 -14.24 -7.40 -12.04
N PRO A 488 -14.48 -6.64 -13.12
CA PRO A 488 -15.66 -6.81 -13.97
C PRO A 488 -15.67 -8.20 -14.59
N VAL A 489 -16.87 -8.71 -14.90
CA VAL A 489 -17.06 -10.00 -15.56
C VAL A 489 -17.79 -9.82 -16.88
N GLY A 490 -17.12 -10.13 -17.99
CA GLY A 490 -17.64 -9.88 -19.33
C GLY A 490 -17.96 -8.40 -19.53
N SER A 491 -19.21 -8.09 -19.90
CA SER A 491 -19.73 -6.72 -20.06
C SER A 491 -20.35 -6.14 -18.78
N THR A 492 -20.45 -6.92 -17.71
CA THR A 492 -20.99 -6.46 -16.42
C THR A 492 -19.93 -5.64 -15.68
N PRO A 493 -20.26 -4.43 -15.16
CA PRO A 493 -19.32 -3.66 -14.37
C PRO A 493 -18.92 -4.42 -13.09
N SER A 494 -17.86 -3.97 -12.42
CA SER A 494 -17.51 -4.50 -11.10
C SER A 494 -18.68 -4.30 -10.13
N LEU A 495 -19.25 -5.41 -9.65
CA LEU A 495 -20.32 -5.44 -8.65
C LEU A 495 -19.71 -5.73 -7.29
N MET A 496 -19.74 -4.73 -6.43
CA MET A 496 -18.99 -4.70 -5.18
C MET A 496 -19.80 -5.28 -4.03
N THR A 497 -19.08 -5.87 -3.08
CA THR A 497 -19.57 -6.09 -1.73
C THR A 497 -19.65 -4.77 -0.97
N PHE A 498 -20.44 -4.73 0.10
CA PHE A 498 -20.45 -3.57 0.99
C PHE A 498 -19.05 -3.28 1.57
N ARG A 499 -18.25 -4.32 1.87
CA ARG A 499 -16.89 -4.15 2.40
C ARG A 499 -15.92 -3.55 1.39
N GLU A 500 -16.07 -3.89 0.11
CA GLU A 500 -15.29 -3.25 -0.97
C GLU A 500 -15.69 -1.77 -1.13
N VAL A 501 -16.97 -1.43 -0.95
CA VAL A 501 -17.42 -0.02 -0.91
C VAL A 501 -16.78 0.72 0.27
N GLU A 502 -16.82 0.16 1.48
CA GLU A 502 -16.16 0.74 2.65
C GLU A 502 -14.66 0.94 2.44
N THR A 503 -13.99 -0.03 1.80
CA THR A 503 -12.57 0.04 1.47
C THR A 503 -12.28 1.18 0.50
N LEU A 504 -13.09 1.35 -0.55
CA LEU A 504 -12.94 2.47 -1.49
C LEU A 504 -13.12 3.82 -0.79
N PHE A 505 -14.13 3.94 0.09
CA PHE A 505 -14.34 5.14 0.90
C PHE A 505 -13.18 5.41 1.86
N HIS A 506 -12.58 4.37 2.43
CA HIS A 506 -11.40 4.48 3.29
C HIS A 506 -10.20 5.07 2.53
N GLU A 507 -9.86 4.50 1.37
CA GLU A 507 -8.76 5.02 0.56
C GLU A 507 -9.05 6.43 0.01
N PHE A 508 -10.30 6.70 -0.37
CA PHE A 508 -10.72 8.05 -0.76
C PHE A 508 -10.58 9.05 0.39
N GLY A 509 -10.83 8.64 1.63
CA GLY A 509 -10.58 9.45 2.83
C GLY A 509 -9.11 9.85 2.97
N HIS A 510 -8.17 8.94 2.71
CA HIS A 510 -6.74 9.29 2.62
C HIS A 510 -6.45 10.23 1.44
N GLY A 511 -7.08 9.99 0.29
CA GLY A 511 -6.98 10.85 -0.89
C GLY A 511 -7.47 12.28 -0.66
N LEU A 512 -8.52 12.47 0.16
CA LEU A 512 -9.03 13.79 0.55
C LEU A 512 -8.11 14.54 1.51
N GLN A 513 -7.34 13.81 2.34
CA GLN A 513 -6.40 14.41 3.28
C GLN A 513 -5.14 14.96 2.59
N HIS A 514 -4.70 14.30 1.51
CA HIS A 514 -3.57 14.67 0.67
C HIS A 514 -3.90 15.87 -0.21
#